data_AF-A0A6I3I5C9-F1
#
_entry.id   AF-A0A6I3I5C9-F1
#
_cell.length_a   1.000
_cell.length_b   1.000
_cell.length_c   1.000
_cell.angle_alpha   90.00
_cell.angle_beta   90.00
_cell.angle_gamma   90.00
#
_symmetry.space_group_name_H-M   'P 1'
#
loop_
_entity.id
_entity.type
_entity.pdbx_description
1 polymer ?
#
loop_
_entity_poly.entity_id
_entity_poly.type
_entity_poly.pdbx_seq_one_letter_code
_entity_poly.pdbx_strand_id
1 'polypeptide(L)'
;MSATKPTRDYSAAYSDVQRSPEFQELRSRLRSFVFPMTGAFLAWYFLYVICAAFFPAFMSTKVMGNINIGLIFGFLQFITTFAITIVYVRWADRVFDPRAERVHQMVEEKGLDD
;
A
#
# COMPACT_ATOMS: atom_id res chain seq x y z
N MET A 1 25.60 -38.90 -16.11
CA MET A 1 24.48 -38.91 -15.15
C MET A 1 24.29 -37.50 -14.62
N SER A 2 23.32 -36.75 -15.17
CA SER A 2 22.97 -35.42 -14.64
C SER A 2 22.13 -35.60 -13.38
N ALA A 3 22.64 -35.14 -12.24
CA ALA A 3 21.90 -35.09 -11.00
C ALA A 3 20.82 -34.00 -11.08
N THR A 4 19.56 -34.41 -11.21
CA THR A 4 18.41 -33.51 -11.04
C THR A 4 18.37 -33.06 -9.58
N LYS A 5 18.76 -31.80 -9.33
CA LYS A 5 18.54 -31.12 -8.05
C LYS A 5 17.05 -31.24 -7.69
N PRO A 6 16.69 -31.60 -6.45
CA PRO A 6 15.28 -31.65 -6.07
C PRO A 6 14.72 -30.24 -6.22
N THR A 7 13.81 -30.05 -7.17
CA THR A 7 12.92 -28.89 -7.21
C THR A 7 12.08 -28.97 -5.95
N ARG A 8 12.60 -28.41 -4.87
CA ARG A 8 11.91 -28.20 -3.60
C ARG A 8 10.59 -27.56 -3.98
N ASP A 9 9.47 -28.22 -3.66
CA ASP A 9 8.14 -27.73 -4.01
C ASP A 9 7.87 -26.46 -3.20
N TYR A 10 8.30 -25.33 -3.76
CA TYR A 10 8.12 -24.02 -3.17
C TYR A 10 6.63 -23.73 -3.01
N SER A 11 5.77 -24.23 -3.91
CA SER A 11 4.31 -24.03 -3.85
C SER A 11 3.71 -24.63 -2.58
N ALA A 12 4.08 -25.87 -2.22
CA ALA A 12 3.64 -26.51 -0.98
C ALA A 12 4.13 -25.73 0.27
N ALA A 13 5.40 -25.35 0.29
CA ALA A 13 5.98 -24.56 1.39
C ALA A 13 5.35 -23.14 1.51
N TYR A 14 5.00 -22.50 0.39
CA TYR A 14 4.26 -21.23 0.38
C TYR A 14 2.84 -21.39 0.94
N SER A 15 2.16 -22.49 0.64
CA SER A 15 0.79 -22.74 1.08
C SER A 15 0.66 -22.98 2.60
N ASP A 16 1.63 -23.66 3.21
CA ASP A 16 1.67 -23.90 4.65
C ASP A 16 2.01 -22.62 5.44
N VAL A 17 2.91 -21.78 4.90
CA VAL A 17 3.23 -20.47 5.49
C VAL A 17 2.04 -19.51 5.36
N GLN A 18 1.29 -19.56 4.26
CA GLN A 18 0.11 -18.71 4.02
C GLN A 18 -1.09 -19.07 4.92
N ARG A 19 -1.16 -20.32 5.41
CA ARG A 19 -2.15 -20.80 6.38
C ARG A 19 -1.78 -20.53 7.83
N SER A 20 -0.55 -20.10 8.11
CA SER A 20 -0.13 -19.78 9.47
C SER A 20 -0.96 -18.60 10.04
N PRO A 21 -1.36 -18.66 11.32
CA PRO A 21 -2.15 -17.60 11.96
C PRO A 21 -1.45 -16.23 11.94
N GLU A 22 -0.11 -16.19 11.94
CA GLU A 22 0.67 -14.94 11.78
C GLU A 22 0.42 -14.26 10.42
N PHE A 23 0.30 -15.01 9.33
CA PHE A 23 0.02 -14.44 8.01
C PHE A 23 -1.41 -13.88 7.89
N GLN A 24 -2.36 -14.50 8.58
CA GLN A 24 -3.75 -14.02 8.60
C GLN A 24 -3.93 -12.75 9.44
N GLU A 25 -3.24 -12.62 10.58
CA GLU A 25 -3.22 -11.38 11.35
C GLU A 25 -2.62 -10.22 10.54
N LEU A 26 -1.52 -10.48 9.83
CA LEU A 26 -0.89 -9.49 8.95
C LEU A 26 -1.86 -9.00 7.86
N ARG A 27 -2.56 -9.94 7.22
CA ARG A 27 -3.52 -9.66 6.15
C ARG A 27 -4.78 -8.97 6.66
N SER A 28 -5.23 -9.29 7.87
CA SER A 28 -6.34 -8.62 8.56
C SER A 28 -6.00 -7.16 8.87
N ARG A 29 -4.80 -6.91 9.43
CA ARG A 29 -4.30 -5.56 9.71
C ARG A 29 -4.17 -4.75 8.41
N LEU A 30 -3.65 -5.34 7.34
CA LEU A 30 -3.60 -4.71 6.01
C LEU A 30 -4.98 -4.29 5.54
N ARG A 31 -5.95 -5.22 5.57
CA ARG A 31 -7.32 -4.92 5.15
C ARG A 31 -7.96 -3.84 6.01
N SER A 32 -7.79 -3.88 7.32
CA SER A 32 -8.39 -2.89 8.22
C SER A 32 -7.90 -1.46 7.96
N PHE A 33 -6.71 -1.30 7.37
CA PHE A 33 -6.13 -0.01 7.05
C PHE A 33 -6.40 0.41 5.59
N VAL A 34 -6.24 -0.49 4.63
CA VAL A 34 -6.41 -0.19 3.20
C VAL A 34 -7.89 0.01 2.84
N PHE A 35 -8.82 -0.79 3.38
CA PHE A 35 -10.25 -0.64 3.08
C PHE A 35 -10.81 0.75 3.40
N PRO A 36 -10.60 1.34 4.59
CA PRO A 36 -11.09 2.68 4.87
C PRO A 36 -10.39 3.75 4.01
N MET A 37 -9.09 3.60 3.69
CA MET A 37 -8.41 4.53 2.79
C MET A 37 -8.95 4.47 1.36
N THR A 38 -9.17 3.27 0.82
CA THR A 38 -9.81 3.09 -0.48
C THR A 38 -11.22 3.65 -0.47
N GLY A 39 -12.00 3.43 0.59
CA GLY A 39 -13.31 4.03 0.77
C GLY A 39 -13.27 5.57 0.76
N ALA A 40 -12.34 6.16 1.49
CA ALA A 40 -12.13 7.61 1.50
C ALA A 40 -11.72 8.14 0.13
N PHE A 41 -10.84 7.44 -0.59
CA PHE A 41 -10.43 7.79 -1.94
C PHE A 41 -11.61 7.75 -2.92
N LEU A 42 -12.42 6.68 -2.89
CA LEU A 42 -13.62 6.59 -3.73
C LEU A 42 -14.62 7.69 -3.40
N ALA A 43 -14.88 7.96 -2.12
CA ALA A 43 -15.78 9.03 -1.70
C ALA A 43 -15.29 10.40 -2.22
N TRP A 44 -13.99 10.67 -2.09
CA TRP A 44 -13.36 11.89 -2.61
C TRP A 44 -13.40 11.98 -4.14
N TYR A 45 -13.19 10.87 -4.84
CA TYR A 45 -13.31 10.79 -6.29
C TYR A 45 -14.75 11.06 -6.76
N PHE A 46 -15.75 10.44 -6.12
CA PHE A 46 -17.15 10.71 -6.44
C PHE A 46 -17.54 12.14 -6.14
N LEU A 47 -17.04 12.72 -5.03
CA LEU A 47 -17.23 14.14 -4.73
C LEU A 47 -16.71 15.01 -5.87
N TYR A 48 -15.52 14.72 -6.39
CA TYR A 48 -14.97 15.41 -7.56
C TYR A 48 -15.88 15.26 -8.80
N VAL A 49 -16.31 14.04 -9.13
CA VAL A 49 -17.16 13.78 -10.30
C VAL A 49 -18.51 14.50 -10.18
N ILE A 50 -19.14 14.45 -9.01
CA ILE A 50 -20.41 15.14 -8.74
C ILE A 50 -20.23 16.66 -8.85
N CYS A 51 -19.19 17.22 -8.23
CA CYS A 51 -18.87 18.63 -8.37
C CYS A 51 -18.63 19.03 -9.83
N ALA A 52 -17.92 18.20 -10.61
CA ALA A 52 -17.62 18.46 -12.01
C ALA A 52 -18.88 18.40 -12.90
N ALA A 53 -19.77 17.45 -12.66
CA ALA A 53 -20.97 17.24 -13.46
C ALA A 53 -22.09 18.23 -13.13
N PHE A 54 -22.35 18.48 -11.84
CA PHE A 54 -23.48 19.30 -11.39
C PHE A 54 -23.11 20.76 -11.14
N PHE A 55 -21.83 21.06 -10.87
CA PHE A 55 -21.37 22.43 -10.55
C PHE A 55 -20.25 22.91 -11.49
N PRO A 56 -20.45 22.91 -12.82
CA PRO A 56 -19.44 23.36 -13.78
C PRO A 56 -19.06 24.83 -13.60
N ALA A 57 -20.00 25.68 -13.14
CA ALA A 57 -19.73 27.07 -12.82
C ALA A 57 -18.77 27.22 -11.62
N PHE A 58 -18.93 26.38 -10.59
CA PHE A 58 -18.01 26.32 -9.45
C PHE A 58 -16.62 25.83 -9.89
N MET A 59 -16.55 24.76 -10.68
CA MET A 59 -15.27 24.27 -11.23
C MET A 59 -14.56 25.30 -12.11
N SER A 60 -15.30 26.15 -12.81
CA SER A 60 -14.75 27.21 -13.66
C SER A 60 -14.35 28.47 -12.89
N THR A 61 -14.63 28.53 -11.58
CA THR A 61 -14.25 29.67 -10.74
C THR A 61 -12.74 29.78 -10.69
N LYS A 62 -12.21 30.92 -11.12
CA LYS A 62 -10.78 31.21 -11.13
C LYS A 62 -10.34 31.61 -9.72
N VAL A 63 -9.29 30.96 -9.22
CA VAL A 63 -8.70 31.24 -7.91
C VAL A 63 -7.52 32.19 -8.04
N MET A 64 -6.63 31.94 -9.01
CA MET A 64 -5.48 32.80 -9.27
C MET A 64 -5.09 32.75 -10.75
N GLY A 65 -5.21 33.89 -11.45
CA GLY A 65 -4.95 33.96 -12.89
C GLY A 65 -5.80 32.96 -13.68
N ASN A 66 -5.15 32.01 -14.36
CA ASN A 66 -5.80 30.96 -15.15
C ASN A 66 -6.06 29.65 -14.36
N ILE A 67 -5.71 29.60 -13.08
CA ILE A 67 -5.96 28.44 -12.21
C ILE A 67 -7.42 28.49 -11.74
N ASN A 68 -8.20 27.48 -12.12
CA ASN A 68 -9.57 27.32 -11.65
C ASN A 68 -9.69 26.19 -10.62
N ILE A 69 -10.83 26.15 -9.94
CA ILE A 69 -11.12 25.13 -8.92
C ILE A 69 -11.05 23.73 -9.52
N GLY A 70 -11.55 23.52 -10.74
CA GLY A 70 -11.48 22.23 -11.43
C GLY A 70 -10.04 21.71 -11.60
N LEU A 71 -9.11 22.58 -11.95
CA LEU A 71 -7.68 22.26 -12.08
C LEU A 71 -7.08 21.89 -10.73
N ILE A 72 -7.42 22.61 -9.67
CA ILE A 72 -6.97 22.30 -8.29
C ILE A 72 -7.49 20.94 -7.86
N PHE A 73 -8.78 20.66 -8.05
CA PHE A 73 -9.35 19.36 -7.70
C PHE A 73 -8.72 18.22 -8.52
N GLY A 74 -8.53 18.41 -9.82
CA GLY A 74 -7.84 17.44 -10.68
C GLY A 74 -6.41 17.18 -10.21
N PHE A 75 -5.67 18.22 -9.83
CA PHE A 75 -4.32 18.09 -9.27
C PHE A 75 -4.33 17.39 -7.90
N LEU A 76 -5.31 17.68 -7.05
CA LEU A 76 -5.49 17.00 -5.76
C LEU A 76 -5.73 15.49 -5.94
N GLN A 77 -6.41 15.06 -7.02
CA GLN A 77 -6.57 13.63 -7.34
C GLN A 77 -5.21 12.95 -7.56
N PHE A 78 -4.28 13.60 -8.27
CA PHE A 78 -2.92 13.09 -8.42
C PHE A 78 -2.19 13.01 -7.07
N ILE A 79 -2.22 14.09 -6.28
CA ILE A 79 -1.59 14.11 -4.95
C ILE A 79 -2.14 12.99 -4.07
N THR A 80 -3.45 12.75 -4.10
CA THR A 80 -4.09 11.73 -3.28
C THR A 80 -3.63 10.33 -3.68
N THR A 81 -3.43 10.08 -4.98
CA THR A 81 -2.90 8.81 -5.48
C THR A 81 -1.48 8.54 -4.95
N PHE A 82 -0.61 9.55 -4.98
CA PHE A 82 0.72 9.45 -4.38
C PHE A 82 0.66 9.28 -2.87
N ALA A 83 -0.22 10.03 -2.18
CA ALA A 83 -0.39 9.93 -0.74
C ALA A 83 -0.79 8.51 -0.32
N ILE A 84 -1.74 7.88 -1.03
CA ILE A 84 -2.15 6.49 -0.77
C ILE A 84 -0.97 5.54 -0.95
N THR A 85 -0.20 5.71 -2.03
CA THR A 85 0.98 4.87 -2.30
C THR A 85 2.04 5.01 -1.19
N ILE A 86 2.35 6.25 -0.78
CA ILE A 86 3.32 6.54 0.28
C ILE A 86 2.84 5.96 1.60
N VAL A 87 1.56 6.17 1.95
CA VAL A 87 0.97 5.64 3.18
C VAL A 87 0.99 4.11 3.18
N TYR A 88 0.73 3.47 2.04
CA TYR A 88 0.87 2.03 1.87
C TYR A 88 2.31 1.56 2.11
N VAL A 89 3.31 2.19 1.48
CA VAL A 89 4.72 1.82 1.66
C VAL A 89 5.15 1.98 3.12
N ARG A 90 4.84 3.13 3.75
CA ARG A 90 5.14 3.36 5.17
C ARG A 90 4.49 2.36 6.11
N TRP A 91 3.29 1.92 5.78
CA TRP A 91 2.59 0.89 6.55
C TRP A 91 3.23 -0.47 6.33
N ALA A 92 3.56 -0.82 5.09
CA ALA A 92 4.24 -2.06 4.75
C ALA A 92 5.57 -2.17 5.50
N ASP A 93 6.40 -1.12 5.45
CA ASP A 93 7.69 -1.08 6.15
C ASP A 93 7.52 -1.31 7.66
N ARG A 94 6.56 -0.65 8.31
CA ARG A 94 6.26 -0.89 9.74
C ARG A 94 5.78 -2.30 10.08
N VAL A 95 5.12 -2.97 9.15
CA VAL A 95 4.59 -4.32 9.34
C VAL A 95 5.65 -5.38 9.01
N PHE A 96 6.61 -5.06 8.14
CA PHE A 96 7.75 -5.92 7.80
C PHE A 96 8.96 -5.71 8.73
N ASP A 97 9.10 -4.56 9.39
CA ASP A 97 10.16 -4.27 10.37
C ASP A 97 10.33 -5.30 11.51
N PRO A 98 9.29 -5.98 12.05
CA PRO A 98 9.51 -7.08 13.01
C PRO A 98 10.23 -8.31 12.41
N ARG A 99 10.57 -8.33 11.12
CA ARG A 99 11.47 -9.32 10.50
C ARG A 99 12.90 -8.80 10.30
N ALA A 100 13.11 -7.49 10.17
CA ALA A 100 14.44 -6.91 9.99
C ALA A 100 15.30 -7.04 11.26
N GLU A 101 14.72 -6.80 12.44
CA GLU A 101 15.42 -7.02 13.73
C GLU A 101 15.80 -8.49 13.95
N ARG A 102 14.96 -9.45 13.55
CA ARG A 102 15.27 -10.89 13.75
C ARG A 102 16.39 -11.40 12.85
N VAL A 103 16.56 -10.82 11.66
CA VAL A 103 17.67 -11.19 10.76
C VAL A 103 18.98 -10.60 11.27
N HIS A 104 18.97 -9.38 11.82
CA HIS A 104 20.16 -8.82 12.47
C HIS A 104 20.59 -9.62 13.70
N GLN A 105 19.64 -10.03 14.55
CA GLN A 105 19.96 -10.85 15.75
C GLN A 105 20.51 -12.24 15.39
N MET A 106 20.00 -12.91 14.34
CA MET A 106 20.54 -14.20 13.92
C MET A 106 21.92 -14.11 13.25
N VAL A 107 22.24 -13.01 12.58
CA VAL A 107 23.57 -12.79 11.99
C VAL A 107 24.60 -12.47 13.07
N GLU A 108 24.19 -11.76 14.13
CA GLU A 108 25.06 -11.45 15.27
C GLU A 108 25.31 -12.68 16.17
N GLU A 109 24.31 -13.54 16.36
CA GLU A 109 24.43 -14.77 17.16
C GLU A 109 25.27 -15.86 16.47
N LYS A 110 25.26 -15.94 15.13
CA LYS A 110 26.10 -16.88 14.35
C LYS A 110 27.49 -16.34 13.97
N GLY A 111 27.77 -15.07 14.22
CA GLY A 111 29.04 -14.41 13.90
C GLY A 111 30.03 -14.34 15.07
N LEU A 112 29.70 -14.95 16.22
CA LEU A 112 30.52 -15.01 17.42
C LEU A 112 31.16 -16.39 17.66
N ASP A 113 31.00 -17.33 16.72
CA ASP A 113 31.49 -18.71 16.80
C ASP A 113 32.70 -19.00 15.88
N ASP A 114 33.33 -17.98 15.27
CA ASP A 114 34.60 -18.10 14.50
C ASP A 114 35.77 -17.36 15.18
#